data_AF-A0A1I3W1J3-F1
#
_entry.id   AF-A0A1I3W1J3-F1
#
_cell.length_a   1.000
_cell.length_b   1.000
_cell.length_c   1.000
_cell.angle_alpha   90.00
_cell.angle_beta   90.00
_cell.angle_gamma   90.00
#
_symmetry.space_group_name_H-M   'P 1'
#
loop_
_entity.id
_entity.type
_entity.pdbx_description
1 polymer ?
#
loop_
_entity_poly.entity_id
_entity_poly.type
_entity_poly.pdbx_seq_one_letter_code
_entity_poly.pdbx_strand_id
1 'polypeptide(L)'
;MPDTETPTDPLPATVHQRLDELARLARQSDADRAIALARREIPLLVQALRSVLAAHEPDQSGRCPVCAGPARLSFRRRTPTPCRAYLAVQLRLGKLESMAGRRARPRRHRATHLHSVS
;
A
#
# COMPACT_ATOMS: atom_id res chain seq x y z
N MET A 1 -42.01 10.96 -19.33
CA MET A 1 -40.62 11.42 -19.46
C MET A 1 -39.88 10.83 -18.28
N PRO A 2 -38.83 10.01 -18.48
CA PRO A 2 -38.21 9.29 -17.39
C PRO A 2 -37.23 10.22 -16.66
N ASP A 3 -37.49 10.47 -15.39
CA ASP A 3 -36.46 10.91 -14.46
C ASP A 3 -35.59 9.69 -14.16
N THR A 4 -34.54 9.49 -14.96
CA THR A 4 -33.43 8.62 -14.57
C THR A 4 -32.68 9.31 -13.45
N GLU A 5 -33.20 9.16 -12.23
CA GLU A 5 -32.43 9.33 -11.01
C GLU A 5 -31.18 8.47 -11.16
N THR A 6 -30.03 9.11 -11.30
CA THR A 6 -28.75 8.41 -11.23
C THR A 6 -28.68 7.82 -9.83
N PRO A 7 -28.65 6.49 -9.65
CA PRO A 7 -28.36 5.93 -8.34
C PRO A 7 -26.97 6.44 -8.00
N THR A 8 -26.89 7.41 -7.10
CA THR A 8 -25.61 7.87 -6.59
C THR A 8 -25.13 6.72 -5.73
N ASP A 9 -24.35 5.82 -6.32
CA ASP A 9 -23.74 4.72 -5.59
C ASP A 9 -23.09 5.30 -4.34
N PRO A 10 -23.20 4.61 -3.19
CA PRO A 10 -22.64 5.13 -1.96
C PRO A 10 -21.14 5.34 -2.16
N LEU A 11 -20.59 6.44 -1.64
CA LEU A 11 -19.18 6.83 -1.82
C LEU A 11 -18.18 5.64 -1.71
N PRO A 12 -18.31 4.70 -0.73
CA PRO A 12 -17.45 3.52 -0.69
C PRO A 12 -17.51 2.66 -1.94
N ALA A 13 -18.69 2.40 -2.50
CA ALA A 13 -18.88 1.60 -3.70
C ALA A 13 -18.21 2.27 -4.92
N THR A 14 -18.40 3.58 -5.11
CA THR A 14 -17.74 4.33 -6.19
C THR A 14 -16.21 4.28 -6.07
N VAL A 15 -15.67 4.44 -4.86
CA VAL A 15 -14.22 4.35 -4.62
C VAL A 15 -13.71 2.94 -4.92
N HIS A 16 -14.39 1.89 -4.44
CA HIS A 16 -14.00 0.51 -4.69
C HIS A 16 -14.05 0.17 -6.18
N GLN A 17 -15.12 0.56 -6.88
CA GLN A 17 -15.26 0.36 -8.32
C GLN A 17 -14.11 1.02 -9.10
N ARG A 18 -13.72 2.25 -8.74
CA ARG A 18 -12.58 2.93 -9.39
C ARG A 18 -11.26 2.19 -9.18
N LEU A 19 -11.01 1.69 -7.97
CA LEU A 19 -9.80 0.91 -7.68
C LEU A 19 -9.78 -0.41 -8.47
N ASP A 20 -10.91 -1.09 -8.57
CA ASP A 20 -11.05 -2.33 -9.34
C ASP A 20 -10.87 -2.09 -10.84
N GLU A 21 -11.40 -0.99 -11.36
CA GLU A 21 -11.19 -0.58 -12.75
C GLU A 21 -9.71 -0.34 -13.04
N LEU A 22 -9.00 0.42 -12.20
CA LEU A 22 -7.56 0.65 -12.35
C LEU A 22 -6.76 -0.66 -12.34
N ALA A 23 -7.12 -1.58 -11.42
CA ALA A 23 -6.48 -2.88 -11.34
C ALA A 23 -6.77 -3.74 -12.58
N ARG A 24 -7.98 -3.68 -13.14
CA ARG A 24 -8.36 -4.36 -14.37
C ARG A 24 -7.61 -3.80 -15.58
N LEU A 25 -7.55 -2.48 -15.72
CA LEU A 25 -6.84 -1.80 -16.81
C LEU A 25 -5.34 -2.14 -16.78
N ALA A 26 -4.71 -2.14 -15.61
CA ALA A 26 -3.31 -2.52 -15.47
C ALA A 26 -3.03 -3.98 -15.89
N ARG A 27 -3.99 -4.91 -15.72
CA ARG A 27 -3.84 -6.32 -16.13
C ARG A 27 -4.10 -6.57 -17.62
N GLN A 28 -4.96 -5.77 -18.24
CA GLN A 28 -5.44 -5.99 -19.61
C GLN A 28 -4.71 -5.13 -20.66
N SER A 29 -3.97 -4.11 -20.22
CA SER A 29 -3.24 -3.21 -21.13
C SER A 29 -2.01 -3.88 -21.73
N ASP A 30 -1.71 -3.56 -22.99
CA ASP A 30 -0.38 -3.77 -23.55
C ASP A 30 0.69 -2.95 -22.78
N ALA A 31 1.96 -3.23 -23.04
CA ALA A 31 3.08 -2.66 -22.27
C ALA A 31 3.11 -1.12 -22.32
N ASP A 32 2.89 -0.52 -23.49
CA ASP A 32 2.97 0.94 -23.65
C ASP A 32 1.80 1.64 -22.95
N ARG A 33 0.59 1.10 -23.08
CA ARG A 33 -0.58 1.60 -22.37
C ARG A 33 -0.47 1.42 -20.87
N ALA A 34 0.10 0.30 -20.41
CA ALA A 34 0.35 0.05 -18.99
C ALA A 34 1.34 1.08 -18.41
N ILE A 35 2.41 1.43 -19.13
CA ILE A 35 3.37 2.46 -18.70
C ILE A 35 2.72 3.83 -18.64
N ALA A 36 1.95 4.21 -19.67
CA ALA A 36 1.24 5.48 -19.69
C ALA A 36 0.22 5.59 -18.53
N LEU A 37 -0.55 4.53 -18.30
CA LEU A 37 -1.49 4.43 -17.19
C LEU A 37 -0.76 4.54 -15.84
N ALA A 38 0.33 3.80 -15.64
CA ALA A 38 1.10 3.84 -14.41
C ALA A 38 1.66 5.23 -14.10
N ARG A 39 2.22 5.92 -15.11
CA ARG A 39 2.73 7.28 -14.96
C ARG A 39 1.65 8.28 -14.55
N ARG A 40 0.42 8.09 -15.01
CA ARG A 40 -0.71 8.95 -14.66
C ARG A 40 -1.30 8.62 -13.28
N GLU A 41 -1.55 7.33 -13.01
CA GLU A 41 -2.39 6.92 -11.88
C GLU A 41 -1.59 6.71 -10.58
N ILE A 42 -0.34 6.25 -10.65
CA ILE A 42 0.47 6.02 -9.44
C ILE A 42 0.64 7.32 -8.62
N PRO A 43 0.98 8.49 -9.20
CA PRO A 43 1.08 9.72 -8.43
C PRO A 43 -0.23 10.09 -7.72
N LEU A 44 -1.38 9.91 -8.38
CA LEU A 44 -2.70 10.19 -7.81
C LEU A 44 -3.02 9.23 -6.66
N LEU A 45 -2.74 7.94 -6.82
CA LEU A 45 -2.91 6.94 -5.75
C LEU A 45 -2.00 7.23 -4.55
N VAL A 46 -0.76 7.66 -4.79
CA VAL A 46 0.17 8.07 -3.73
C VAL A 46 -0.36 9.30 -3.00
N GLN A 47 -0.88 10.30 -3.72
CA GLN A 47 -1.47 11.49 -3.11
C GLN A 47 -2.71 11.14 -2.27
N ALA A 48 -3.64 10.35 -2.81
CA ALA A 48 -4.81 9.89 -2.08
C ALA A 48 -4.43 9.11 -0.81
N LEU A 49 -3.44 8.21 -0.92
CA LEU A 49 -2.94 7.45 0.23
C LEU A 49 -2.30 8.36 1.29
N ARG A 50 -1.51 9.36 0.88
CA ARG A 50 -0.92 10.35 1.80
C ARG A 50 -2.01 11.14 2.52
N SER A 51 -3.07 11.56 1.83
CA SER A 51 -4.19 12.27 2.45
C SER A 51 -4.89 11.41 3.51
N VAL A 52 -5.09 10.12 3.24
CA VAL A 52 -5.65 9.17 4.23
C VAL A 52 -4.71 8.99 5.41
N LEU A 53 -3.41 8.82 5.16
CA LEU A 53 -2.41 8.62 6.22
C LEU A 53 -2.18 9.87 7.08
N ALA A 54 -2.37 11.07 6.54
CA ALA A 54 -2.30 12.32 7.30
C ALA A 54 -3.37 12.37 8.40
N ALA A 55 -4.60 11.90 8.12
CA ALA A 55 -5.64 11.76 9.14
C ALA A 55 -5.27 10.75 10.25
N HIS A 56 -4.29 9.88 9.98
CA HIS A 56 -3.81 8.84 10.89
C HIS A 56 -2.45 9.14 11.52
N GLU A 57 -1.89 10.33 11.33
CA GLU A 57 -0.57 10.69 11.82
C GLU A 57 -0.46 10.44 13.34
N PRO A 58 0.53 9.64 13.79
CA PRO A 58 0.75 9.43 15.21
C PRO A 58 1.12 10.73 15.91
N ASP A 59 0.56 10.96 17.09
CA ASP A 59 0.95 12.07 17.95
C ASP A 59 2.40 11.92 18.47
N GLN A 60 2.87 12.88 19.26
CA GLN A 60 4.20 12.86 19.89
C GLN A 60 4.46 11.61 20.75
N SER A 61 3.40 10.91 21.17
CA SER A 61 3.49 9.66 21.94
C SER A 61 3.38 8.40 21.07
N GLY A 62 3.38 8.55 19.74
CA GLY A 62 3.26 7.47 18.77
C GLY A 62 1.83 6.90 18.65
N ARG A 63 0.81 7.62 19.14
CA ARG A 63 -0.59 7.16 19.10
C ARG A 63 -1.37 7.85 17.99
N CYS A 64 -2.05 7.05 17.17
CA CYS A 64 -2.98 7.57 16.17
C CYS A 64 -4.32 7.95 16.83
N PRO A 65 -4.79 9.21 16.70
CA PRO A 65 -6.01 9.67 17.37
C PRO A 65 -7.27 8.96 16.85
N VAL A 66 -7.34 8.69 15.55
CA VAL A 66 -8.47 7.99 14.91
C VAL A 66 -8.59 6.54 15.41
N CYS A 67 -7.46 5.85 15.55
CA CYS A 67 -7.45 4.48 16.08
C CYS A 67 -7.60 4.44 17.60
N ALA A 68 -7.45 5.57 18.29
CA ALA A 68 -7.47 5.67 19.75
C ALA A 68 -8.82 6.09 20.33
N GLY A 69 -9.93 5.85 19.61
CA GLY A 69 -11.29 6.21 20.00
C GLY A 69 -11.68 5.93 21.47
N PRO A 70 -12.84 6.45 21.92
CA PRO A 70 -13.21 6.58 23.34
C PRO A 70 -13.24 5.27 24.15
N ALA A 71 -13.17 4.11 23.50
CA ALA A 71 -13.19 2.78 24.11
C ALA A 71 -11.89 2.37 24.83
N ARG A 72 -10.83 3.19 24.85
CA ARG A 72 -9.59 2.92 25.61
C ARG A 72 -9.70 3.16 27.13
N LEU A 73 -10.90 3.33 27.68
CA LEU A 73 -11.17 3.15 29.11
C LEU A 73 -11.24 1.68 29.53
N SER A 74 -11.19 0.70 28.61
CA SER A 74 -11.05 -0.71 28.96
C SER A 74 -9.60 -1.07 29.34
N PHE A 75 -9.33 -0.86 30.63
CA PHE A 75 -8.20 -1.20 31.53
C PHE A 75 -7.20 -2.36 31.24
N ARG A 76 -7.14 -3.02 30.06
CA ARG A 76 -6.44 -4.32 29.95
C ARG A 76 -5.43 -4.56 28.83
N ARG A 77 -4.99 -3.58 28.03
CA ARG A 77 -3.88 -3.82 27.07
C ARG A 77 -2.86 -2.67 27.04
N ARG A 78 -1.83 -2.82 27.88
CA ARG A 78 -0.64 -1.94 28.02
C ARG A 78 0.37 -2.07 26.87
N THR A 79 -0.04 -2.41 25.65
CA THR A 79 0.86 -2.41 24.49
C THR A 79 0.39 -1.38 23.47
N PRO A 80 1.27 -0.49 22.99
CA PRO A 80 0.95 0.42 21.89
C PRO A 80 0.59 -0.43 20.66
N THR A 81 -0.71 -0.53 20.35
CA THR A 81 -1.14 -1.13 19.09
C THR A 81 -0.76 -0.18 17.97
N PRO A 82 -0.02 -0.61 16.93
CA PRO A 82 0.33 0.26 15.81
C PRO A 82 -0.93 0.80 15.12
N CYS A 83 -0.83 1.97 14.49
CA CYS A 83 -1.93 2.52 13.73
C CYS A 83 -2.37 1.55 12.63
N ARG A 84 -3.68 1.23 12.58
CA ARG A 84 -4.23 0.24 11.64
C ARG A 84 -3.99 0.63 10.18
N ALA A 85 -4.10 1.92 9.84
CA ALA A 85 -3.86 2.42 8.49
C ALA A 85 -2.39 2.21 8.05
N TYR A 86 -1.44 2.69 8.85
CA TYR A 86 -0.01 2.50 8.59
C TYR A 86 0.39 1.02 8.53
N LEU A 87 -0.12 0.19 9.45
CA LEU A 87 0.13 -1.26 9.42
C LEU A 87 -0.40 -1.91 8.13
N ALA A 88 -1.62 -1.56 7.71
CA ALA A 88 -2.19 -2.08 6.47
C ALA A 88 -1.34 -1.70 5.25
N VAL A 89 -0.87 -0.45 5.18
CA VAL A 89 0.03 0.02 4.12
C VAL A 89 1.35 -0.75 4.15
N GLN A 90 1.99 -0.89 5.32
CA GLN A 90 3.24 -1.64 5.45
C GLN A 90 3.09 -3.09 4.99
N LEU A 91 2.00 -3.76 5.33
CA LEU A 91 1.76 -5.15 4.93
C LEU A 91 1.53 -5.32 3.41
N ARG A 92 1.00 -4.30 2.74
CA ARG A 92 0.70 -4.35 1.30
C ARG A 92 1.87 -3.85 0.46
N LEU A 93 2.51 -2.76 0.85
CA LEU A 93 3.63 -2.16 0.12
C LEU A 93 5.00 -2.72 0.54
N GLY A 94 5.21 -3.09 1.81
CA GLY A 94 6.47 -3.68 2.28
C GLY A 94 6.79 -5.04 1.65
N LYS A 95 5.77 -5.75 1.15
CA LYS A 95 5.97 -6.94 0.30
C LYS A 95 6.63 -6.59 -1.04
N LEU A 96 6.34 -5.42 -1.62
CA LEU A 96 6.95 -4.97 -2.88
C LEU A 96 8.44 -4.64 -2.70
N GLU A 97 8.80 -3.97 -1.60
CA GLU A 97 10.21 -3.72 -1.25
C GLU A 97 10.99 -5.02 -1.05
N SER A 98 10.37 -6.00 -0.37
CA SER A 98 10.95 -7.33 -0.19
C SER A 98 11.13 -8.09 -1.52
N MET A 99 10.23 -7.91 -2.49
CA MET A 99 10.36 -8.49 -3.83
C MET A 99 11.44 -7.81 -4.67
N ALA A 100 11.56 -6.48 -4.59
CA ALA A 100 12.61 -5.71 -5.26
C ALA A 100 14.01 -6.07 -4.70
N GLY A 101 14.14 -6.22 -3.39
CA GLY A 101 15.40 -6.63 -2.73
C GLY A 101 15.85 -8.06 -3.07
N ARG A 102 14.92 -8.98 -3.39
CA ARG A 102 15.26 -10.35 -3.83
C ARG A 102 15.90 -10.41 -5.22
N ARG A 103 15.60 -9.46 -6.12
CA ARG A 103 16.24 -9.36 -7.44
C ARG A 103 17.68 -8.85 -7.39
N ALA A 104 18.12 -8.27 -6.28
CA ALA A 104 19.41 -7.59 -6.15
C ALA A 104 20.48 -8.37 -5.35
N ARG A 105 20.29 -9.65 -5.03
CA ARG A 105 21.33 -10.46 -4.36
C ARG A 105 22.13 -11.27 -5.38
N PRO A 106 23.31 -10.81 -5.84
CA PRO A 106 24.23 -11.71 -6.53
C PRO A 106 24.71 -12.77 -5.55
N ARG A 107 24.60 -14.04 -5.96
CA ARG A 107 25.25 -15.16 -5.27
C ARG A 107 26.76 -14.90 -5.30
N ARG A 108 27.35 -14.56 -4.17
CA ARG A 108 28.81 -14.62 -4.01
C ARG A 108 29.23 -16.08 -4.14
N HIS A 109 29.61 -16.51 -5.34
CA HIS A 109 30.38 -17.73 -5.51
C HIS A 109 31.74 -17.48 -4.84
N ARG A 110 31.96 -18.14 -3.71
CA ARG A 110 33.25 -18.17 -3.04
C ARG A 110 34.16 -19.06 -3.88
N ALA A 111 34.81 -18.49 -4.88
CA ALA A 111 35.92 -19.12 -5.58
C ALA A 111 37.20 -18.84 -4.78
N THR A 112 37.81 -19.90 -4.26
CA THR A 112 39.21 -19.92 -3.83
C THR A 112 39.66 -21.35 -4.07
N HIS A 113 40.16 -21.62 -5.29
CA HIS A 113 41.57 -21.65 -5.67
C HIS A 113 42.28 -22.92 -5.16
N LEU A 114 42.42 -23.87 -6.09
CA LEU A 114 43.36 -24.98 -6.06
C LEU A 114 44.79 -24.43 -5.91
N HIS A 115 45.53 -24.93 -4.92
CA HIS A 115 46.98 -24.83 -4.89
C HIS A 115 47.56 -26.20 -5.25
N SER A 116 48.14 -26.27 -6.45
CA SER A 116 49.07 -27.31 -6.87
C SER A 116 50.45 -26.96 -6.32
N VAL A 117 51.10 -27.88 -5.61
CA VAL A 117 52.56 -27.85 -5.43
C VAL A 117 53.08 -29.29 -5.50
N SER A 118 54.19 -29.39 -6.22
CA SER A 118 54.96 -30.54 -6.73
C SER A 118 55.35 -31.64 -5.76
#